data_AF-A0A953QFZ3-F1
#
_entry.id   AF-A0A953QFZ3-F1
#
_cell.length_a   1.000
_cell.length_b   1.000
_cell.length_c   1.000
_cell.angle_alpha   90.00
_cell.angle_beta   90.00
_cell.angle_gamma   90.00
#
_symmetry.space_group_name_H-M   'P 1'
#
loop_
_entity.id
_entity.type
_entity.pdbx_description
1 polymer ?
#
loop_
_entity_poly.entity_id
_entity_poly.type
_entity_poly.pdbx_seq_one_letter_code
_entity_poly.pdbx_strand_id
1 'polypeptide(L)'
;MERDNFGEAFESGYSATRRFLLAHGAPLEDAEEIAQAAWARGWEYRDQLRDPGMVGFWVNSIARNLFRARFRAPLTTTIDGLNPSYSMNLETIELHRLLDRCPRRDRKLLERNLQGYSAEEIAREAGITSTGIRVRLLRIRNMLREQTAAAA
;
A
#
# COMPACT_ATOMS: atom_id res chain seq x y z
N MET A 1 9.38 -18.40 13.78
CA MET A 1 8.42 -18.10 14.88
C MET A 1 7.68 -19.39 15.22
N GLU A 2 7.43 -19.67 16.50
CA GLU A 2 6.63 -20.85 16.89
C GLU A 2 5.20 -20.75 16.38
N ARG A 3 4.58 -21.91 16.16
CA ARG A 3 3.24 -22.04 15.56
C ARG A 3 2.17 -21.34 16.38
N ASP A 4 2.18 -21.55 17.69
CA ASP A 4 1.13 -21.05 18.58
C ASP A 4 1.18 -19.52 18.70
N ASN A 5 2.38 -18.95 18.78
CA ASN A 5 2.60 -17.50 18.82
C ASN A 5 2.10 -16.80 17.53
N PHE A 6 2.27 -17.42 16.36
CA PHE A 6 1.74 -16.83 15.11
C PHE A 6 0.22 -16.90 15.06
N GLY A 7 -0.40 -17.94 15.63
CA GLY A 7 -1.85 -18.03 15.78
C GLY A 7 -2.44 -16.88 16.60
N GLU A 8 -1.85 -16.57 17.75
CA GLU A 8 -2.25 -15.43 18.59
C GLU A 8 -2.09 -14.09 17.87
N ALA A 9 -0.99 -13.94 17.12
CA ALA A 9 -0.76 -12.77 16.30
C ALA A 9 -1.80 -12.62 15.18
N PHE A 10 -2.27 -13.74 14.60
CA PHE A 10 -3.30 -13.74 13.58
C PHE A 10 -4.65 -13.25 14.14
N GLU A 11 -5.10 -13.80 15.26
CA GLU A 11 -6.38 -13.44 15.87
C GLU A 11 -6.48 -11.94 16.19
N SER A 12 -5.40 -11.38 16.73
CA SER A 12 -5.32 -9.96 17.07
C SER A 12 -5.05 -9.06 15.85
N GLY A 13 -4.22 -9.51 14.92
CA GLY A 13 -3.68 -8.71 13.81
C GLY A 13 -4.52 -8.70 12.55
N TYR A 14 -5.32 -9.74 12.28
CA TYR A 14 -6.07 -9.87 11.03
C TYR A 14 -7.03 -8.70 10.76
N SER A 15 -7.81 -8.32 11.79
CA SER A 15 -8.74 -7.19 11.67
C SER A 15 -8.01 -5.86 11.40
N ALA A 16 -6.81 -5.69 11.95
CA ALA A 16 -5.97 -4.51 11.73
C ALA A 16 -5.40 -4.49 10.31
N THR A 17 -4.99 -5.65 9.77
CA THR A 17 -4.55 -5.78 8.37
C THR A 17 -5.68 -5.45 7.38
N ARG A 18 -6.90 -5.93 7.64
CA ARG A 18 -8.07 -5.58 6.81
C ARG A 18 -8.35 -4.08 6.82
N ARG A 19 -8.40 -3.46 8.01
CA ARG A 19 -8.57 -2.00 8.15
C ARG A 19 -7.44 -1.23 7.46
N PHE A 20 -6.21 -1.72 7.56
CA PHE A 20 -5.06 -1.16 6.88
C PHE A 20 -5.26 -1.17 5.36
N LEU A 21 -5.71 -2.27 4.76
CA LEU A 21 -5.97 -2.34 3.31
C LEU A 21 -7.09 -1.40 2.85
N LEU A 22 -8.21 -1.36 3.59
CA LEU A 22 -9.32 -0.44 3.33
C LEU A 22 -8.85 1.02 3.36
N ALA A 23 -8.08 1.41 4.37
CA ALA A 23 -7.50 2.75 4.49
C ALA A 23 -6.49 3.09 3.38
N HIS A 24 -6.01 2.08 2.63
CA HIS A 24 -5.11 2.25 1.49
C HIS A 24 -5.82 2.06 0.13
N GLY A 25 -7.16 2.05 0.12
CA GLY A 25 -7.97 2.10 -1.10
C GLY A 25 -8.35 0.73 -1.68
N ALA A 26 -8.22 -0.35 -0.91
CA ALA A 26 -8.73 -1.66 -1.34
C ALA A 26 -10.27 -1.69 -1.25
N PRO A 27 -10.97 -2.22 -2.27
CA PRO A 27 -12.39 -2.59 -2.15
C PRO A 27 -12.61 -3.54 -0.97
N LEU A 28 -13.82 -3.56 -0.40
CA LEU A 28 -14.11 -4.37 0.78
C LEU A 28 -13.79 -5.86 0.58
N GLU A 29 -14.25 -6.41 -0.54
CA GLU A 29 -14.06 -7.83 -0.89
C GLU A 29 -12.56 -8.14 -1.09
N ASP A 30 -11.85 -7.29 -1.83
CA ASP A 30 -10.41 -7.42 -2.07
C ASP A 30 -9.60 -7.30 -0.77
N ALA A 31 -9.99 -6.40 0.14
CA ALA A 31 -9.29 -6.20 1.40
C ALA A 31 -9.33 -7.44 2.29
N GLU A 32 -10.45 -8.17 2.26
CA GLU A 32 -10.58 -9.43 2.99
C GLU A 32 -9.74 -10.54 2.34
N GLU A 33 -9.88 -10.74 1.03
CA GLU A 33 -9.13 -11.75 0.27
C GLU A 33 -7.60 -11.55 0.44
N ILE A 34 -7.14 -10.31 0.31
CA ILE A 34 -5.71 -9.97 0.43
C ILE A 34 -5.21 -10.14 1.86
N ALA A 35 -6.00 -9.79 2.87
CA ALA A 35 -5.63 -10.01 4.26
C ALA A 35 -5.42 -11.51 4.54
N GLN A 36 -6.34 -12.37 4.09
CA GLN A 36 -6.22 -13.83 4.23
C GLN A 36 -4.94 -14.33 3.55
N ALA A 37 -4.75 -13.95 2.28
CA ALA A 37 -3.58 -14.36 1.51
C ALA A 37 -2.25 -13.86 2.11
N ALA A 38 -2.24 -12.69 2.75
CA ALA A 38 -1.07 -12.15 3.43
C ALA A 38 -0.72 -12.93 4.70
N TRP A 39 -1.72 -13.25 5.52
CA TRP A 39 -1.53 -14.04 6.74
C TRP A 39 -1.14 -15.50 6.44
N ALA A 40 -1.72 -16.11 5.40
CA ALA A 40 -1.33 -17.43 4.92
C ALA A 40 0.13 -17.47 4.45
N ARG A 41 0.56 -16.51 3.62
CA ARG A 41 1.97 -16.37 3.23
C ARG A 41 2.87 -16.07 4.42
N GLY A 42 2.41 -15.23 5.36
CA GLY A 42 3.13 -14.95 6.60
C GLY A 42 3.42 -16.24 7.39
N TRP A 43 2.44 -17.15 7.45
CA TRP A 43 2.60 -18.44 8.10
C TRP A 43 3.61 -19.35 7.38
N GLU A 44 3.53 -19.44 6.06
CA GLU A 44 4.44 -20.24 5.22
C GLU A 44 5.90 -19.81 5.42
N TYR A 45 6.14 -18.51 5.48
CA TYR A 45 7.48 -17.94 5.60
C TYR A 45 7.84 -17.47 7.02
N ARG A 46 7.10 -17.90 8.06
CA ARG A 46 7.25 -17.42 9.45
C ARG A 46 8.64 -17.63 10.05
N ASP A 47 9.44 -18.53 9.45
CA ASP A 47 10.81 -18.80 9.87
C ASP A 47 11.79 -17.71 9.39
N GLN A 48 11.38 -16.87 8.42
CA GLN A 48 12.15 -15.70 7.98
C GLN A 48 11.95 -14.49 8.91
N LEU A 49 10.92 -14.51 9.76
CA LEU A 49 10.65 -13.44 10.70
C LEU A 49 11.68 -13.47 11.83
N ARG A 50 12.56 -12.46 11.85
CA ARG A 50 13.66 -12.34 12.83
C ARG A 50 13.18 -11.91 14.21
N ASP A 51 12.11 -11.11 14.27
CA ASP A 51 11.52 -10.60 15.50
C ASP A 51 10.02 -10.93 15.53
N PRO A 52 9.58 -11.86 16.41
CA PRO A 52 8.18 -12.21 16.56
C PRO A 52 7.26 -11.01 16.86
N GLY A 53 7.75 -9.99 17.59
CA GLY A 53 6.96 -8.79 17.92
C GLY A 53 6.61 -7.94 16.70
N MET A 54 7.28 -8.15 15.57
CA MET A 54 7.09 -7.40 14.33
C MET A 54 6.17 -8.09 13.32
N VAL A 55 5.56 -9.21 13.68
CA VAL A 55 4.71 -10.03 12.81
C VAL A 55 3.62 -9.22 12.11
N GLY A 56 2.90 -8.34 12.82
CA GLY A 56 1.83 -7.52 12.23
C GLY A 56 2.37 -6.53 11.18
N PHE A 57 3.49 -5.88 11.45
CA PHE A 57 4.15 -5.00 10.48
C PHE A 57 4.64 -5.76 9.25
N TRP A 58 5.20 -6.95 9.48
CA TRP A 58 5.70 -7.81 8.41
C TRP A 58 4.56 -8.32 7.52
N VAL A 59 3.47 -8.82 8.08
CA VAL A 59 2.28 -9.26 7.31
C VAL A 59 1.64 -8.09 6.56
N ASN A 60 1.55 -6.90 7.15
CA ASN A 60 1.05 -5.72 6.43
C ASN A 60 1.95 -5.33 5.23
N SER A 61 3.24 -5.62 5.29
CA SER A 61 4.14 -5.43 4.15
C SER A 61 3.83 -6.43 3.02
N ILE A 62 3.51 -7.69 3.35
CA ILE A 62 3.06 -8.72 2.40
C ILE A 62 1.72 -8.31 1.79
N ALA A 63 0.74 -7.96 2.62
CA ALA A 63 -0.59 -7.50 2.19
C ALA A 63 -0.50 -6.32 1.20
N ARG A 64 0.33 -5.32 1.51
CA ARG A 64 0.53 -4.18 0.62
C ARG A 64 1.15 -4.59 -0.73
N ASN A 65 2.07 -5.55 -0.74
CA ASN A 65 2.66 -6.04 -1.98
C ASN A 65 1.65 -6.83 -2.82
N LEU A 66 0.81 -7.65 -2.20
CA LEU A 66 -0.27 -8.38 -2.88
C LEU A 66 -1.30 -7.42 -3.49
N PHE A 67 -1.72 -6.41 -2.73
CA PHE A 67 -2.62 -5.37 -3.23
C PHE A 67 -2.04 -4.64 -4.45
N ARG A 68 -0.76 -4.25 -4.39
CA ARG A 68 -0.06 -3.60 -5.51
C ARG A 68 0.06 -4.50 -6.73
N ALA A 69 0.31 -5.80 -6.54
CA ALA A 69 0.43 -6.75 -7.64
C ALA A 69 -0.87 -6.85 -8.44
N ARG A 70 -2.04 -6.72 -7.79
CA ARG A 70 -3.36 -6.74 -8.43
C ARG A 70 -3.56 -5.57 -9.40
N PHE A 71 -2.98 -4.39 -9.14
CA PHE A 71 -2.99 -3.25 -10.08
C PHE A 71 -1.91 -3.31 -11.17
N ARG A 72 -0.91 -4.17 -11.03
CA ARG A 72 0.11 -4.37 -12.07
C ARG A 72 -0.32 -5.43 -13.09
N ALA A 73 -1.24 -6.31 -12.73
CA ALA A 73 -1.84 -7.25 -13.67
C ALA A 73 -2.75 -6.48 -14.64
N PRO A 74 -2.63 -6.69 -15.96
CA PRO A 74 -3.59 -6.13 -16.90
C PRO A 74 -4.99 -6.66 -16.54
N LEU A 75 -5.94 -5.74 -16.32
CA LEU A 75 -7.35 -6.05 -16.08
C LEU A 75 -7.86 -6.87 -17.27
N THR A 76 -7.83 -8.19 -17.14
CA THR A 76 -8.41 -9.09 -18.15
C THR A 76 -9.88 -9.25 -17.80
N THR A 77 -10.62 -8.14 -17.84
CA THR A 77 -12.08 -8.18 -17.74
C THR A 77 -12.61 -8.18 -19.16
N THR A 78 -13.08 -9.34 -19.63
CA THR A 78 -14.06 -9.39 -20.71
C THR A 78 -15.34 -8.73 -20.21
N ILE A 79 -15.71 -7.60 -20.80
CA ILE A 79 -16.90 -6.86 -20.43
C ILE A 79 -18.04 -7.30 -21.33
N ASP A 80 -19.07 -7.90 -20.74
CA ASP A 80 -20.40 -7.97 -21.36
C ASP A 80 -21.34 -7.12 -20.49
N GLY A 81 -21.98 -6.10 -21.09
CA GLY A 81 -23.00 -5.28 -20.42
C GLY A 81 -22.51 -4.01 -19.70
N LEU A 82 -21.67 -3.20 -20.36
CA LEU A 82 -21.32 -1.84 -19.89
C LEU A 82 -22.56 -0.97 -19.60
N ASN A 83 -22.64 -0.44 -18.39
CA ASN A 83 -23.11 0.92 -18.20
C ASN A 83 -22.08 1.66 -17.34
N PRO A 84 -21.11 2.38 -17.92
CA PRO A 84 -20.17 3.15 -17.13
C PRO A 84 -20.98 4.34 -16.62
N SER A 85 -21.43 4.28 -15.37
CA SER A 85 -21.79 5.51 -14.68
C SER A 85 -20.52 6.34 -14.67
N TYR A 86 -20.51 7.39 -15.50
CA TYR A 86 -19.48 8.40 -15.50
C TYR A 86 -19.64 9.19 -14.19
N SER A 87 -19.37 8.55 -13.05
CA SER A 87 -19.14 9.27 -11.82
C SER A 87 -17.79 9.93 -12.03
N MET A 88 -17.85 11.25 -12.21
CA MET A 88 -16.66 12.08 -12.23
C MET A 88 -15.98 11.82 -10.88
N ASN A 89 -14.95 10.98 -10.87
CA ASN A 89 -14.32 10.52 -9.63
C ASN A 89 -13.53 11.70 -9.07
N LEU A 90 -14.23 12.51 -8.27
CA LEU A 90 -13.75 13.79 -7.74
C LEU A 90 -12.42 13.59 -7.00
N GLU A 91 -12.28 12.47 -6.29
CA GLU A 91 -11.08 12.05 -5.59
C GLU A 91 -9.89 11.83 -6.56
N THR A 92 -10.15 11.27 -7.74
CA THR A 92 -9.11 11.07 -8.77
C THR A 92 -8.66 12.41 -9.36
N ILE A 93 -9.59 13.34 -9.61
CA ILE A 93 -9.27 14.68 -10.13
C ILE A 93 -8.47 15.47 -9.09
N GLU A 94 -8.88 15.37 -7.82
CA GLU A 94 -8.24 16.06 -6.70
C GLU A 94 -6.83 15.51 -6.45
N LEU A 95 -6.63 14.19 -6.55
CA LEU A 95 -5.32 13.56 -6.50
C LEU A 95 -4.40 14.06 -7.63
N HIS A 96 -4.90 14.17 -8.86
CA HIS A 96 -4.10 14.71 -9.98
C HIS A 96 -3.68 16.15 -9.74
N ARG A 97 -4.60 17.01 -9.27
CA ARG A 97 -4.29 18.41 -8.92
C ARG A 97 -3.27 18.52 -7.78
N LEU A 98 -3.34 17.62 -6.78
CA LEU A 98 -2.37 17.53 -5.70
C LEU A 98 -0.99 17.08 -6.19
N LEU A 99 -0.94 16.11 -7.10
CA LEU A 99 0.31 15.66 -7.72
C LEU A 99 0.95 16.74 -8.61
N ASP A 100 0.15 17.57 -9.27
CA ASP A 100 0.65 18.70 -10.08
C ASP A 100 1.28 19.81 -9.22
N ARG A 101 0.82 19.97 -7.98
CA ARG A 101 1.40 20.91 -7.00
C ARG A 101 2.66 20.36 -6.30
N CYS A 102 2.98 19.09 -6.52
CA CYS A 102 4.17 18.46 -5.96
C CYS A 102 5.43 18.79 -6.80
N PRO A 103 6.56 19.18 -6.19
CA PRO A 103 7.82 19.37 -6.92
C PRO A 103 8.18 18.13 -7.75
N ARG A 104 8.64 18.31 -9.01
CA ARG A 104 8.81 17.18 -9.97
C ARG A 104 9.63 16.00 -9.45
N ARG A 105 10.67 16.27 -8.64
CA ARG A 105 11.51 15.22 -8.02
C ARG A 105 10.76 14.39 -6.99
N ASP A 106 9.86 15.03 -6.25
CA ASP A 106 9.06 14.42 -5.20
C ASP A 106 7.86 13.70 -5.80
N ARG A 107 7.27 14.24 -6.88
CA ARG A 107 6.25 13.55 -7.68
C ARG A 107 6.74 12.20 -8.21
N LYS A 108 7.89 12.16 -8.89
CA LYS A 108 8.46 10.89 -9.42
C LYS A 108 8.66 9.86 -8.30
N LEU A 109 9.11 10.32 -7.13
CA LEU A 109 9.32 9.45 -5.97
C LEU A 109 7.99 8.88 -5.45
N LEU A 110 6.97 9.73 -5.34
CA LEU A 110 5.64 9.34 -4.90
C LEU A 110 4.97 8.41 -5.92
N GLU A 111 5.07 8.70 -7.22
CA GLU A 111 4.58 7.85 -8.31
C GLU A 111 5.19 6.45 -8.26
N ARG A 112 6.52 6.33 -8.09
CA ARG A 112 7.17 5.02 -7.90
C ARG A 112 6.67 4.30 -6.65
N ASN A 113 6.44 5.03 -5.56
CA ASN A 113 5.86 4.44 -4.35
C ASN A 113 4.42 3.94 -4.57
N LEU A 114 3.61 4.69 -5.32
CA LEU A 114 2.24 4.33 -5.68
C LEU A 114 2.19 3.13 -6.64
N GLN A 115 3.09 3.11 -7.64
CA GLN A 115 3.33 1.96 -8.55
C GLN A 115 3.84 0.72 -7.83
N GLY A 116 4.21 0.84 -6.55
CA GLY A 116 4.46 -0.28 -5.67
C GLY A 116 5.91 -0.65 -5.44
N TYR A 117 6.86 0.13 -5.95
CA TYR A 117 8.27 -0.09 -5.68
C TYR A 117 8.57 0.09 -4.19
N SER A 118 9.42 -0.78 -3.65
CA SER A 118 9.90 -0.72 -2.26
C SER A 118 10.87 0.45 -2.07
N ALA A 119 11.08 0.86 -0.82
CA ALA A 119 12.03 1.93 -0.53
C ALA A 119 13.46 1.54 -0.94
N GLU A 120 13.79 0.25 -0.86
CA GLU A 120 15.05 -0.37 -1.28
C GLU A 120 15.25 -0.31 -2.80
N GLU A 121 14.21 -0.64 -3.58
CA GLU A 121 14.27 -0.58 -5.06
C GLU A 121 14.40 0.85 -5.54
N ILE A 122 13.62 1.77 -4.95
CA ILE A 122 13.68 3.19 -5.29
C ILE A 122 15.03 3.79 -4.88
N ALA A 123 15.56 3.41 -3.71
CA ALA A 123 16.88 3.81 -3.25
C ALA A 123 17.98 3.43 -4.25
N ARG A 124 17.92 2.21 -4.78
CA ARG A 124 18.86 1.70 -5.80
C ARG A 124 18.81 2.52 -7.10
N GLU A 125 17.62 2.90 -7.56
CA GLU A 125 17.46 3.75 -8.77
C GLU A 125 17.86 5.22 -8.50
N ALA A 126 17.56 5.74 -7.30
CA ALA A 126 17.73 7.15 -6.96
C ALA A 126 19.11 7.51 -6.40
N GLY A 127 19.96 6.51 -6.07
CA GLY A 127 21.29 6.73 -5.51
C GLY A 127 21.29 7.28 -4.08
N ILE A 128 20.23 7.03 -3.30
CA ILE A 128 20.11 7.45 -1.89
C ILE A 128 19.68 6.29 -1.01
N THR A 129 19.82 6.42 0.32
CA THR A 129 19.50 5.34 1.25
C THR A 129 18.00 5.04 1.33
N SER A 130 17.64 3.78 1.62
CA SER A 130 16.24 3.37 1.83
C SER A 130 15.58 4.17 2.97
N THR A 131 16.32 4.50 4.03
CA THR A 131 15.87 5.40 5.10
C THR A 131 15.61 6.82 4.57
N GLY A 132 16.49 7.36 3.72
CA GLY A 132 16.30 8.66 3.08
C GLY A 132 15.05 8.71 2.20
N ILE A 133 14.76 7.62 1.47
CA ILE A 133 13.52 7.48 0.69
C ILE A 133 12.29 7.54 1.60
N ARG A 134 12.27 6.81 2.71
CA ARG A 134 11.15 6.82 3.67
C ARG A 134 10.91 8.20 4.26
N VAL A 135 11.97 8.89 4.71
CA VAL A 135 11.88 10.25 5.27
C VAL A 135 11.34 11.23 4.22
N ARG A 136 11.80 11.11 2.97
CA ARG A 136 11.35 11.98 1.89
C ARG A 136 9.88 11.75 1.54
N LEU A 137 9.44 10.48 1.44
CA LEU A 137 8.02 10.15 1.25
C LEU A 137 7.13 10.68 2.37
N LEU A 138 7.60 10.63 3.63
CA LEU A 138 6.88 11.20 4.77
C LEU A 138 6.71 12.72 4.61
N ARG A 139 7.78 13.45 4.27
CA ARG A 139 7.73 14.90 4.05
C ARG A 139 6.76 15.27 2.93
N ILE A 140 6.78 14.53 1.83
CA ILE A 140 5.87 14.72 0.69
C ILE A 140 4.42 14.56 1.14
N ARG A 141 4.11 13.50 1.91
CA ARG A 141 2.75 13.27 2.41
C ARG A 141 2.27 14.37 3.36
N ASN A 142 3.15 14.89 4.21
CA ASN A 142 2.79 15.99 5.12
C ASN A 142 2.52 17.29 4.35
N MET A 143 3.39 17.63 3.39
CA MET A 143 3.18 18.79 2.52
C MET A 143 1.85 18.70 1.77
N LEU A 144 1.51 17.54 1.20
CA LEU A 144 0.24 17.35 0.50
C LEU A 144 -0.96 17.48 1.44
N ARG A 145 -0.86 16.97 2.68
CA ARG A 145 -1.92 17.13 3.71
C ARG A 145 -2.15 18.59 4.10
N GLU A 146 -1.07 19.35 4.28
CA GLU A 146 -1.15 20.79 4.59
C GLU A 146 -1.83 21.54 3.43
N GLN A 147 -1.50 21.21 2.19
CA GLN A 147 -2.11 21.81 1.01
C GLN A 147 -3.60 21.46 0.84
N THR A 148 -4.02 20.25 1.21
CA THR A 148 -5.45 19.89 1.23
C THR A 148 -6.20 20.59 2.35
N ALA A 149 -5.58 20.75 3.53
CA ALA A 149 -6.21 21.41 4.68
C ALA A 149 -6.34 22.92 4.48
N ALA A 150 -5.41 23.56 3.75
CA ALA A 150 -5.47 24.97 3.40
C ALA A 150 -6.41 25.29 2.22
N ALA A 151 -6.86 24.26 1.49
CA ALA A 151 -7.78 24.40 0.35
C ALA A 151 -9.25 24.08 0.69
N ALA A 152 -9.51 23.65 1.94
CA ALA A 152 -10.84 23.43 2.52
C ALA A 152 -11.29 24.66 3.32
#